data_AF-A0A0S8JEE6-F1
#
_entry.id   AF-A0A0S8JEE6-F1
#
_cell.length_a   1.000
_cell.length_b   1.000
_cell.length_c   1.000
_cell.angle_alpha   90.00
_cell.angle_beta   90.00
_cell.angle_gamma   90.00
#
_symmetry.space_group_name_H-M   'P 1'
#
loop_
_entity.id
_entity.type
_entity.pdbx_description
1 polymer ?
#
loop_
_entity_poly.entity_id
_entity_poly.type
_entity_poly.pdbx_seq_one_letter_code
_entity_poly.pdbx_strand_id
1 'polypeptide(L)'
;MKAINFLVVGVGGQGVLLASNILAEVGVESGYDVKKAEIHGMSQRGGSVNSHIRWAKWVKSPVIGKGEVDYLVSMEKLETLRYLEMLRIKG
;
A
#
# COMPACT_ATOMS: atom_id res chain seq x y z
N MET A 1 5.45 -9.41 17.03
CA MET A 1 5.74 -9.58 15.58
C MET A 1 5.95 -8.21 14.98
N LYS A 2 6.94 -8.05 14.09
CA LYS A 2 7.18 -6.78 13.40
C LYS A 2 6.01 -6.50 12.44
N ALA A 3 5.61 -5.24 12.31
CA ALA A 3 4.61 -4.86 11.31
C ALA A 3 5.14 -5.13 9.90
N ILE A 4 4.24 -5.53 9.00
CA ILE A 4 4.51 -5.70 7.57
C ILE A 4 3.78 -4.58 6.83
N ASN A 5 4.54 -3.76 6.11
CA ASN A 5 4.03 -2.56 5.45
C ASN A 5 4.05 -2.74 3.93
N PHE A 6 2.88 -2.64 3.30
CA PHE A 6 2.71 -2.67 1.86
C PHE A 6 2.29 -1.30 1.37
N LEU A 7 2.85 -0.89 0.23
CA LEU A 7 2.38 0.26 -0.53
C LEU A 7 2.03 -0.20 -1.93
N VAL A 8 0.75 -0.14 -2.29
CA VAL A 8 0.26 -0.48 -3.63
C VAL A 8 0.01 0.81 -4.38
N VAL A 9 0.64 0.97 -5.55
CA VAL A 9 0.57 2.22 -6.33
C VAL A 9 0.27 1.94 -7.80
N GLY A 10 -0.34 2.91 -8.46
CA GLY A 10 -0.62 2.87 -9.89
C GLY A 10 -1.51 4.02 -10.30
N VAL A 11 -2.12 3.91 -11.48
CA VAL A 11 -3.08 4.89 -11.97
C VAL A 11 -4.50 4.34 -11.99
N GLY A 12 -5.49 5.24 -11.96
CA GLY A 12 -6.91 4.88 -12.01
C GLY A 12 -7.24 3.97 -13.19
N GLY A 13 -7.92 2.85 -12.91
CA GLY A 13 -8.30 1.82 -13.89
C GLY A 13 -7.42 0.56 -13.90
N GLN A 14 -6.31 0.53 -13.17
CA GLN A 14 -5.39 -0.63 -13.16
C GLN A 14 -5.71 -1.71 -12.12
N GLY A 15 -6.65 -1.46 -11.20
CA GLY A 15 -7.01 -2.42 -10.15
C GLY A 15 -6.26 -2.26 -8.82
N VAL A 16 -5.60 -1.12 -8.58
CA VAL A 16 -4.89 -0.81 -7.31
C VAL A 16 -5.77 -1.05 -6.07
N LEU A 17 -7.03 -0.57 -6.11
CA LEU A 17 -7.98 -0.76 -5.01
C LEU A 17 -8.32 -2.23 -4.78
N LEU A 18 -8.57 -2.98 -5.86
CA LEU A 18 -8.85 -4.41 -5.78
C LEU A 18 -7.65 -5.18 -5.18
N ALA A 19 -6.44 -4.93 -5.68
CA ALA A 19 -5.23 -5.54 -5.15
C ALA A 19 -5.02 -5.22 -3.66
N SER A 20 -5.25 -3.98 -3.26
CA SER A 20 -5.14 -3.57 -1.86
C SER A 20 -6.19 -4.20 -0.95
N ASN A 21 -7.42 -4.41 -1.44
CA ASN A 21 -8.49 -5.11 -0.71
C ASN A 21 -8.14 -6.59 -0.52
N ILE A 22 -7.67 -7.26 -1.57
CA ILE A 22 -7.24 -8.66 -1.49
C ILE A 22 -6.11 -8.80 -0.47
N LEU A 23 -5.11 -7.92 -0.50
CA LEU A 23 -4.04 -7.91 0.51
C LEU A 23 -4.60 -7.69 1.92
N ALA A 24 -5.51 -6.74 2.11
CA ALA A 24 -6.09 -6.51 3.42
C ALA A 24 -6.84 -7.74 3.96
N GLU A 25 -7.63 -8.39 3.11
CA GLU A 25 -8.41 -9.60 3.45
C GLU A 25 -7.51 -10.77 3.80
N VAL A 26 -6.47 -11.04 3.01
CA VAL A 26 -5.45 -12.06 3.31
C VAL A 26 -4.80 -11.82 4.68
N GLY A 27 -4.49 -10.56 5.02
CA GLY A 27 -3.95 -10.20 6.32
C GLY A 27 -4.92 -10.51 7.47
N VAL A 28 -6.20 -10.21 7.29
CA VAL A 28 -7.25 -10.51 8.28
C VAL A 28 -7.40 -12.02 8.46
N GLU A 29 -7.51 -12.78 7.36
CA GLU A 29 -7.61 -14.25 7.39
C GLU A 29 -6.38 -14.91 8.01
N SER A 30 -5.21 -14.27 7.87
CA SER A 30 -3.95 -14.71 8.49
C SER A 30 -3.83 -14.32 9.98
N GLY A 31 -4.86 -13.72 10.58
CA GLY A 31 -4.92 -13.39 12.00
C GLY A 31 -4.24 -12.08 12.42
N TYR A 32 -3.99 -11.17 11.47
CA TYR A 32 -3.41 -9.85 11.77
C TYR A 32 -4.49 -8.81 12.06
N ASP A 33 -4.15 -7.81 12.87
CA ASP A 33 -4.83 -6.52 12.83
C ASP A 33 -4.34 -5.78 11.58
N VAL A 34 -5.29 -5.44 10.70
CA VAL A 34 -5.03 -4.83 9.41
C VAL A 34 -5.67 -3.46 9.35
N LYS A 35 -4.89 -2.45 8.97
CA LYS A 35 -5.44 -1.14 8.60
C LYS A 35 -4.94 -0.71 7.24
N LYS A 36 -5.85 -0.08 6.51
CA LYS A 36 -5.64 0.43 5.17
C LYS A 36 -5.95 1.93 5.13
N ALA A 37 -5.14 2.71 4.44
CA ALA A 37 -5.43 4.10 4.11
C ALA A 37 -5.15 4.33 2.64
N GLU A 38 -6.10 4.94 1.95
CA GLU A 38 -6.07 5.09 0.49
C GLU A 38 -6.13 6.55 0.12
N ILE A 39 -5.34 6.91 -0.89
CA ILE A 39 -5.39 8.22 -1.51
C ILE A 39 -5.57 7.98 -3.00
N HIS A 40 -6.69 8.46 -3.52
CA HIS A 40 -6.98 8.47 -4.94
C HIS A 40 -7.26 9.90 -5.39
N GLY A 41 -6.71 10.31 -6.53
CA GLY A 41 -7.17 11.53 -7.18
C GLY A 41 -8.65 11.45 -7.53
N MET A 42 -9.34 12.59 -7.64
CA MET A 42 -10.73 12.64 -8.14
C MET A 42 -10.85 12.24 -9.61
N SER A 43 -9.73 12.08 -10.33
CA SER A 43 -9.73 11.61 -11.71
C SER A 43 -9.99 10.10 -11.77
N GLN A 44 -11.13 9.72 -12.36
CA GLN A 44 -11.51 8.31 -12.54
C GLN A 44 -10.55 7.52 -13.46
N ARG A 45 -9.72 8.19 -14.25
CA ARG A 45 -8.69 7.57 -15.11
C ARG A 45 -7.40 8.41 -15.13
N GLY A 46 -6.25 7.75 -15.09
CA GLY A 46 -4.93 8.38 -15.19
C GLY A 46 -4.45 9.19 -13.96
N GLY A 47 -5.29 9.38 -12.94
CA GLY A 47 -4.87 9.94 -11.66
C GLY A 47 -4.04 8.94 -10.87
N SER A 48 -3.02 9.41 -10.15
CA SER A 48 -2.26 8.60 -9.18
C SER A 48 -3.18 8.06 -8.10
N VAL A 49 -3.00 6.77 -7.79
CA VAL A 49 -3.69 6.05 -6.73
C VAL A 49 -2.63 5.33 -5.91
N ASN A 50 -2.66 5.52 -4.60
CA ASN A 50 -1.82 4.79 -3.66
C ASN A 50 -2.65 4.27 -2.48
N SER A 51 -2.28 3.08 -1.99
CA SER A 51 -2.92 2.42 -0.86
C SER A 51 -1.86 1.90 0.09
N HIS A 52 -1.89 2.42 1.31
CA HIS A 52 -1.06 1.97 2.43
C HIS A 52 -1.78 0.85 3.16
N ILE A 53 -1.14 -0.32 3.30
CA ILE A 53 -1.67 -1.46 4.05
C ILE A 53 -0.65 -1.87 5.10
N ARG A 54 -1.09 -1.97 6.36
CA ARG A 54 -0.25 -2.40 7.48
C ARG A 54 -0.85 -3.61 8.16
N TRP A 55 -0.06 -4.68 8.26
CA TRP A 55 -0.39 -5.86 9.05
C TRP A 55 0.46 -5.88 10.31
N ALA A 56 -0.16 -6.03 11.48
CA ALA A 56 0.58 -6.21 12.73
C ALA A 56 -0.28 -6.96 13.77
N LYS A 57 0.29 -7.24 14.95
CA LYS A 57 -0.52 -7.70 16.10
C LYS A 57 -1.50 -6.63 16.58
N TRP A 58 -1.12 -5.36 16.46
CA TRP A 58 -1.96 -4.21 16.76
C TRP A 58 -1.47 -2.99 15.99
N VAL A 59 -2.37 -2.33 15.25
CA VAL A 59 -2.07 -1.20 14.38
C VAL A 59 -2.66 0.09 14.96
N LYS A 60 -1.80 1.05 15.30
CA LYS A 60 -2.22 2.36 15.82
C LYS A 60 -2.56 3.37 14.72
N SER A 61 -1.88 3.28 13.57
CA SER A 61 -2.07 4.16 12.41
C SER A 61 -1.89 3.38 11.10
N PRO A 62 -2.76 3.60 10.09
CA PRO A 62 -2.63 2.99 8.77
C PRO A 62 -1.54 3.64 7.90
N VAL A 63 -1.16 4.89 8.18
CA VAL A 63 -0.18 5.62 7.36
C VAL A 63 1.24 5.09 7.65
N ILE A 64 1.97 4.80 6.58
CA ILE A 64 3.34 4.27 6.63
C ILE A 64 4.31 5.43 6.39
N GLY A 65 5.36 5.54 7.20
CA GLY A 65 6.39 6.55 7.05
C GLY A 65 7.30 6.31 5.84
N LYS A 66 8.00 7.36 5.42
CA LYS A 66 9.04 7.28 4.39
C LYS A 66 10.15 6.33 4.83
N GLY A 67 10.63 5.47 3.94
CA GLY A 67 11.63 4.45 4.24
C GLY A 67 11.15 3.29 5.12
N GLU A 68 9.85 3.15 5.36
CA GLU A 68 9.27 2.08 6.20
C GLU A 68 8.49 1.02 5.41
N VAL A 69 8.29 1.20 4.11
CA VAL A 69 7.59 0.21 3.27
C VAL A 69 8.46 -1.01 3.10
N ASP A 70 7.92 -2.19 3.39
CA ASP A 70 8.60 -3.48 3.17
C ASP A 70 8.38 -3.98 1.74
N TYR A 71 7.21 -3.71 1.15
CA TYR A 71 6.87 -4.11 -0.22
C TYR A 71 6.18 -2.98 -0.98
N LEU A 72 6.79 -2.52 -2.08
CA LEU A 72 6.18 -1.60 -3.04
C LEU A 72 5.66 -2.40 -4.23
N VAL A 73 4.34 -2.47 -4.36
CA VAL A 73 3.68 -3.13 -5.50
C VAL A 73 3.17 -2.06 -6.44
N SER A 74 3.78 -1.96 -7.61
CA SER A 74 3.46 -0.90 -8.56
C SER A 74 2.91 -1.45 -9.87
N MET A 75 1.82 -0.85 -10.35
CA MET A 75 1.17 -1.19 -11.62
C MET A 75 1.55 -0.20 -12.75
N GLU A 76 2.36 0.82 -12.45
CA GLU A 76 2.79 1.85 -13.40
C GLU A 76 4.20 2.35 -13.03
N LYS A 77 5.10 2.49 -14.02
CA LYS A 77 6.53 2.72 -13.77
C LYS A 77 6.82 4.10 -13.18
N LEU A 78 6.12 5.14 -13.62
CA LEU A 78 6.27 6.48 -13.05
C LEU A 78 5.84 6.51 -11.59
N GLU A 79 4.78 5.78 -11.24
CA GLU A 79 4.34 5.64 -9.85
C GLU A 79 5.37 4.84 -9.01
N THR A 80 6.06 3.86 -9.58
CA THR A 80 7.21 3.22 -8.92
C THR A 80 8.27 4.25 -8.54
N LEU A 81 8.69 5.08 -9.50
CA LEU A 81 9.71 6.11 -9.26
C LEU A 81 9.24 7.16 -8.26
N ARG A 82 7.97 7.57 -8.33
CA ARG A 82 7.35 8.56 -7.42
C ARG A 82 7.39 8.11 -5.96
N TYR A 83 7.16 6.82 -5.71
CA TYR A 83 7.09 6.26 -4.37
C TYR A 83 8.32 5.44 -3.97
N LEU A 84 9.38 5.44 -4.78
CA LEU A 84 10.59 4.65 -4.53
C LEU A 84 11.20 4.96 -3.16
N GLU A 85 11.16 6.22 -2.74
CA GLU A 85 11.70 6.67 -1.46
C GLU A 85 10.94 6.16 -0.22
N MET A 86 9.76 5.59 -0.42
CA MET A 86 8.99 4.96 0.66
C MET A 86 9.56 3.60 1.05
N LEU A 87 10.22 2.91 0.12
CA LEU A 87 10.87 1.63 0.38
C LEU A 87 11.97 1.78 1.40
N ARG A 88 12.02 0.84 2.34
CA ARG A 88 13.17 0.69 3.23
C ARG A 88 14.40 0.26 2.41
N ILE A 89 15.60 0.49 2.95
CA ILE A 89 16.90 0.19 2.28
C ILE A 89 17.04 -1.27 1.79
N LYS A 90 16.32 -2.22 2.41
CA LYS A 90 16.32 -3.65 2.05
C LYS A 90 14.95 -4.15 1.58
N GLY A 91 14.06 -3.24 1.18
CA GLY A 91 12.74 -3.55 0.65
C GLY A 91 12.75 -3.67 -0.86
#